data_AF-A0A2J8J795-F1
#
_entry.id   AF-A0A2J8J795-F1
#
_cell.length_a   1.000
_cell.length_b   1.000
_cell.length_c   1.000
_cell.angle_alpha   90.00
_cell.angle_beta   90.00
_cell.angle_gamma   90.00
#
_symmetry.space_group_name_H-M   'P 1'
#
loop_
_entity.id
_entity.type
_entity.pdbx_description
1 polymer ?
#
loop_
_entity_poly.entity_id
_entity_poly.type
_entity_poly.pdbx_seq_one_letter_code
_entity_poly.pdbx_strand_id
1 'polypeptide(L)'
;MELEVRRVRQAFLSGRSRPLRFRLQQLEALRRMVQEREKDILAAIASDLCKSEFNVYSQEVITVLGEIDFMLENLPEWVTAKPVKKNVLTMLDEAYIQPQPLGVVLIIGAWNYPFVLTIQPLIGAIAAGNAVIIKPSELSENTAKILAKLLPQYLDQDLYIIINGG
;
A
#
# COMPACT_ATOMS: atom_id res chain seq x y z
N MET A 1 9.47 18.74 -2.32
CA MET A 1 9.00 17.84 -1.23
C MET A 1 7.84 18.42 -0.44
N GLU A 2 7.92 19.64 0.10
CA GLU A 2 6.81 20.22 0.90
C GLU A 2 5.47 20.26 0.15
N LEU A 3 5.47 20.73 -1.11
CA LEU A 3 4.25 20.80 -1.93
C LEU A 3 3.61 19.42 -2.17
N GLU A 4 4.43 18.39 -2.41
CA GLU A 4 3.95 17.00 -2.58
C GLU A 4 3.29 16.47 -1.30
N VAL A 5 3.96 16.68 -0.15
CA VAL A 5 3.40 16.27 1.14
C VAL A 5 2.10 17.00 1.45
N ARG A 6 2.01 18.31 1.13
CA ARG A 6 0.78 19.09 1.27
C ARG A 6 -0.33 18.53 0.38
N ARG A 7 -0.05 18.19 -0.88
CA ARG A 7 -1.01 17.59 -1.81
C ARG A 7 -1.60 16.29 -1.24
N VAL A 8 -0.74 15.37 -0.82
CA VAL A 8 -1.15 14.07 -0.25
C VAL A 8 -1.93 14.25 1.04
N ARG A 9 -1.52 15.19 1.89
CA ARG A 9 -2.24 15.52 3.13
C ARG A 9 -3.63 16.09 2.86
N GLN A 10 -3.78 16.97 1.87
CA GLN A 10 -5.08 17.51 1.49
C GLN A 10 -6.01 16.43 0.93
N ALA A 11 -5.45 15.50 0.13
CA ALA A 11 -6.18 14.34 -0.36
C ALA A 11 -6.69 13.44 0.78
N PHE A 12 -5.87 13.19 1.80
CA PHE A 12 -6.30 12.47 3.00
C PHE A 12 -7.40 13.21 3.76
N LEU A 13 -7.23 14.52 3.97
CA LEU A 13 -8.18 15.37 4.71
C LEU A 13 -9.55 15.47 4.02
N SER A 14 -9.62 15.23 2.71
CA SER A 14 -10.90 15.12 2.00
C SER A 14 -11.75 13.93 2.47
N GLY A 15 -11.17 12.99 3.21
CA GLY A 15 -11.85 11.83 3.77
C GLY A 15 -12.16 10.73 2.77
N ARG A 16 -11.73 10.84 1.51
CA ARG A 16 -12.10 9.90 0.44
C ARG A 16 -11.52 8.49 0.62
N SER A 17 -10.43 8.35 1.38
CA SER A 17 -9.85 7.05 1.77
C SER A 17 -10.53 6.40 2.98
N ARG A 18 -11.49 7.08 3.65
CA ARG A 18 -12.18 6.54 4.83
C ARG A 18 -13.11 5.36 4.50
N PRO A 19 -13.97 5.41 3.45
CA PRO A 19 -14.91 4.33 3.18
C PRO A 19 -14.21 3.03 2.81
N LEU A 20 -14.63 1.91 3.40
CA LEU A 20 -14.12 0.56 3.10
C LEU A 20 -14.12 0.27 1.60
N ARG A 21 -15.21 0.60 0.90
CA ARG A 21 -15.35 0.38 -0.55
C ARG A 21 -14.22 1.03 -1.35
N PHE A 22 -13.83 2.26 -1.01
CA PHE A 22 -12.73 2.94 -1.71
C PHE A 22 -11.41 2.19 -1.51
N ARG A 23 -11.13 1.74 -0.28
CA ARG A 23 -9.91 0.98 0.03
C ARG A 23 -9.84 -0.33 -0.76
N LEU A 24 -10.95 -1.08 -0.81
CA LEU A 24 -11.04 -2.31 -1.60
C LEU A 24 -10.80 -2.04 -3.09
N GLN A 25 -11.37 -0.98 -3.65
CA GLN A 25 -11.14 -0.59 -5.05
C GLN A 25 -9.66 -0.28 -5.34
N GLN A 26 -8.96 0.38 -4.42
CA GLN A 26 -7.52 0.65 -4.57
C GLN A 26 -6.70 -0.64 -4.49
N LEU A 27 -7.04 -1.56 -3.59
CA LEU A 27 -6.38 -2.88 -3.51
C LEU A 27 -6.63 -3.73 -4.76
N GLU A 28 -7.85 -3.74 -5.30
CA GLU A 28 -8.17 -4.40 -6.57
C GLU A 28 -7.44 -3.76 -7.75
N ALA A 29 -7.32 -2.43 -7.78
CA ALA A 29 -6.55 -1.73 -8.79
C ALA A 29 -5.05 -2.04 -8.69
N LEU A 30 -4.51 -2.17 -7.49
CA LEU A 30 -3.14 -2.62 -7.26
C LEU A 30 -2.94 -4.06 -7.76
N ARG A 31 -3.89 -4.97 -7.49
CA ARG A 31 -3.86 -6.34 -8.02
C ARG A 31 -3.84 -6.36 -9.55
N ARG A 32 -4.71 -5.55 -10.19
CA ARG A 32 -4.74 -5.39 -11.65
C ARG A 32 -3.42 -4.85 -12.20
N MET A 33 -2.81 -3.88 -11.53
CA MET A 33 -1.47 -3.38 -11.91
C MET A 33 -0.46 -4.51 -11.97
N VAL A 34 -0.41 -5.36 -10.92
CA VAL A 34 0.53 -6.47 -10.84
C VAL A 34 0.28 -7.50 -11.95
N GLN A 35 -0.98 -7.83 -12.22
CA GLN A 35 -1.36 -8.83 -13.23
C GLN A 35 -1.17 -8.33 -14.67
N GLU A 36 -1.65 -7.14 -14.99
CA GLU A 36 -1.59 -6.57 -16.34
C GLU A 36 -0.16 -6.18 -16.73
N ARG A 37 0.66 -5.77 -15.76
CA ARG A 37 2.03 -5.26 -15.96
C ARG A 37 3.11 -6.18 -15.42
N GLU A 38 2.77 -7.45 -15.20
CA GLU A 38 3.67 -8.46 -14.63
C GLU A 38 5.02 -8.48 -15.35
N LYS A 39 5.01 -8.58 -16.68
CA LYS A 39 6.24 -8.64 -17.50
C LYS A 39 7.15 -7.43 -17.29
N ASP A 40 6.56 -6.22 -17.21
CA ASP A 40 7.33 -5.00 -17.00
C ASP A 40 7.95 -4.96 -15.59
N ILE A 41 7.21 -5.44 -14.59
CA ILE A 41 7.67 -5.53 -13.20
C ILE A 41 8.80 -6.55 -13.08
N LEU A 42 8.62 -7.76 -13.64
CA LEU A 42 9.63 -8.82 -13.63
C LEU A 42 10.92 -8.36 -14.28
N ALA A 43 10.84 -7.74 -15.47
CA ALA A 43 12.00 -7.26 -16.21
C ALA A 43 12.77 -6.17 -15.45
N ALA A 44 12.07 -5.26 -14.76
CA ALA A 44 12.70 -4.20 -13.99
C ALA A 44 13.50 -4.76 -12.80
N ILE A 45 12.89 -5.64 -12.00
CA ILE A 45 13.53 -6.24 -10.83
C ILE A 45 14.67 -7.17 -11.25
N ALA A 46 14.47 -7.96 -12.32
CA ALA A 46 15.49 -8.82 -12.90
C ALA A 46 16.73 -8.01 -13.32
N SER A 47 16.52 -6.82 -13.91
CA SER A 47 17.59 -5.93 -14.33
C SER A 47 18.36 -5.32 -13.16
N ASP A 48 17.68 -5.02 -12.05
CA ASP A 48 18.33 -4.46 -10.86
C ASP A 48 19.16 -5.50 -10.08
N LEU A 49 18.71 -6.76 -10.05
CA LEU A 49 19.27 -7.80 -9.17
C LEU A 49 19.97 -8.95 -9.90
N CYS A 50 20.05 -8.91 -11.23
CA CYS A 50 20.50 -10.03 -12.06
C CYS A 50 19.78 -11.34 -11.71
N LYS A 51 18.49 -11.24 -11.36
CA LYS A 51 17.63 -12.36 -10.94
C LYS A 51 16.84 -12.88 -12.14
N SER A 52 16.63 -14.19 -12.26
CA SER A 52 15.74 -14.73 -13.29
C SER A 52 14.29 -14.31 -13.03
N GLU A 53 13.50 -14.12 -14.09
CA GLU A 53 12.07 -13.76 -13.95
C GLU A 53 11.30 -14.76 -13.08
N PHE A 54 11.62 -16.06 -13.17
CA PHE A 54 11.04 -17.09 -12.31
C PHE A 54 11.32 -16.83 -10.81
N ASN A 55 12.55 -16.48 -10.46
CA ASN A 55 12.92 -16.18 -9.09
C ASN A 55 12.28 -14.87 -8.61
N VAL A 56 12.16 -13.85 -9.48
CA VAL A 56 11.42 -12.61 -9.16
C VAL A 56 9.95 -12.93 -8.89
N TYR A 57 9.31 -13.70 -9.78
CA TYR A 57 7.90 -14.05 -9.65
C TYR A 57 7.62 -14.81 -8.35
N SER A 58 8.39 -15.86 -8.09
CA SER A 58 8.20 -16.73 -6.91
C SER A 58 8.50 -16.04 -5.58
N GLN A 59 9.47 -15.12 -5.54
CA GLN A 59 9.90 -14.47 -4.30
C GLN A 59 9.22 -13.12 -4.04
N GLU A 60 8.79 -12.40 -5.08
CA GLU A 60 8.29 -11.04 -4.93
C GLU A 60 6.84 -10.90 -5.39
N VAL A 61 6.52 -11.37 -6.59
CA VAL A 61 5.16 -11.18 -7.16
C VAL A 61 4.13 -12.02 -6.42
N ILE A 62 4.40 -13.30 -6.17
CA ILE A 62 3.47 -14.19 -5.44
C ILE A 62 3.21 -13.64 -4.03
N THR A 63 4.25 -13.17 -3.33
CA THR A 63 4.12 -12.60 -1.99
C THR A 63 3.21 -11.38 -1.99
N VAL A 64 3.37 -10.48 -2.95
CA VAL A 64 2.52 -9.29 -3.08
C VAL A 64 1.08 -9.65 -3.42
N LEU A 65 0.85 -10.56 -4.38
CA LEU A 65 -0.50 -10.98 -4.75
C LEU A 65 -1.23 -11.66 -3.57
N GLY A 66 -0.55 -12.55 -2.85
CA GLY A 66 -1.09 -13.21 -1.67
C GLY A 66 -1.48 -12.23 -0.56
N GLU A 67 -0.66 -11.20 -0.32
CA GLU A 67 -1.00 -10.15 0.66
C GLU A 67 -2.23 -9.34 0.24
N ILE A 68 -2.36 -9.01 -1.05
CA ILE A 68 -3.54 -8.28 -1.56
C ILE A 68 -4.79 -9.12 -1.36
N ASP A 69 -4.76 -10.39 -1.74
CA ASP A 69 -5.93 -11.28 -1.63
C ASP A 69 -6.32 -11.48 -0.16
N PHE A 70 -5.34 -11.69 0.73
CA PHE A 70 -5.56 -11.77 2.17
C PHE A 70 -6.23 -10.49 2.72
N MET A 71 -5.77 -9.32 2.31
CA MET A 71 -6.33 -8.04 2.74
C MET A 71 -7.75 -7.82 2.19
N LEU A 72 -7.99 -8.16 0.92
CA LEU A 72 -9.32 -8.05 0.30
C LEU A 72 -10.36 -8.91 1.03
N GLU A 73 -9.98 -10.12 1.43
CA GLU A 73 -10.87 -11.05 2.13
C GLU A 73 -11.19 -10.58 3.57
N ASN A 74 -10.19 -10.11 4.31
CA ASN A 74 -10.33 -9.90 5.76
C ASN A 74 -10.63 -8.45 6.15
N LEU A 75 -10.33 -7.46 5.29
CA LEU A 75 -10.50 -6.04 5.63
C LEU A 75 -11.93 -5.64 6.04
N PRO A 76 -13.02 -6.17 5.44
CA PRO A 76 -14.38 -5.86 5.89
C PRO A 76 -14.62 -6.18 7.37
N GLU A 77 -14.02 -7.26 7.89
CA GLU A 77 -14.09 -7.60 9.30
C GLU A 77 -13.23 -6.65 10.14
N TRP A 78 -12.00 -6.37 9.71
CA TRP A 78 -11.04 -5.62 10.51
C TRP A 78 -11.47 -4.18 10.79
N VAL A 79 -12.18 -3.53 9.86
CA VAL A 79 -12.61 -2.13 10.04
C VAL A 79 -13.77 -1.96 11.03
N THR A 80 -14.45 -3.04 11.43
CA THR A 80 -15.58 -2.94 12.37
C THR A 80 -15.12 -2.68 13.80
N ALA A 81 -15.93 -1.94 14.57
CA ALA A 81 -15.70 -1.72 15.99
C ALA A 81 -15.73 -3.07 16.75
N LYS A 82 -14.79 -3.26 17.66
CA LYS A 82 -14.64 -4.47 18.46
C LYS A 82 -15.05 -4.20 19.90
N PRO A 83 -16.15 -4.77 20.41
CA PRO A 83 -16.57 -4.62 21.79
C PRO A 83 -15.49 -5.10 22.76
N VAL A 84 -15.36 -4.45 23.92
CA VAL A 84 -14.39 -4.84 24.96
C VAL A 84 -15.07 -5.30 26.24
N LYS A 85 -14.33 -6.08 27.05
CA LYS A 85 -14.80 -6.52 28.36
C LYS A 85 -15.01 -5.29 29.26
N LYS A 86 -16.24 -5.13 29.74
CA LYS A 86 -16.64 -4.06 30.67
C LYS A 86 -16.34 -4.44 32.12
N ASN A 87 -16.26 -3.43 32.99
CA ASN A 87 -16.14 -3.62 34.44
C ASN A 87 -17.45 -3.18 35.14
N VAL A 88 -17.52 -3.32 36.47
CA VAL A 88 -18.74 -3.00 37.24
C VAL A 88 -19.17 -1.54 37.06
N LEU A 89 -18.21 -0.62 36.97
CA LEU A 89 -18.49 0.81 36.83
C LEU A 89 -19.05 1.17 35.44
N THR A 90 -18.69 0.39 34.43
CA THR A 90 -19.02 0.64 33.01
C THR A 90 -20.05 -0.34 32.46
N MET A 91 -20.71 -1.12 33.33
CA MET A 91 -21.55 -2.25 32.91
C MET A 91 -22.68 -1.84 31.96
N LEU A 92 -23.26 -0.66 32.18
CA LEU A 92 -24.36 -0.10 31.38
C LEU A 92 -23.88 0.71 30.17
N ASP A 93 -22.57 0.95 30.04
CA ASP A 93 -22.00 1.74 28.96
C ASP A 93 -21.73 0.88 27.71
N GLU A 94 -21.53 1.56 26.58
CA GLU A 94 -20.98 0.97 25.36
C GLU A 94 -19.46 1.16 25.35
N ALA A 95 -18.71 0.07 25.20
CA ALA A 95 -17.25 0.11 25.17
C ALA A 95 -16.72 -0.73 24.01
N TYR A 96 -15.97 -0.10 23.12
CA TYR A 96 -15.38 -0.74 21.94
C TYR A 96 -14.05 -0.10 21.54
N ILE A 97 -13.28 -0.81 20.71
CA ILE A 97 -12.09 -0.31 20.03
C ILE A 97 -12.41 -0.23 18.53
N GLN A 98 -12.20 0.94 17.93
CA GLN A 98 -12.42 1.15 16.50
C GLN A 98 -11.13 1.61 15.82
N PRO A 99 -10.64 0.90 14.79
CA PRO A 99 -9.45 1.31 14.07
C PRO A 99 -9.73 2.54 13.20
N GLN A 100 -8.77 3.45 13.15
CA GLN A 100 -8.83 4.66 12.33
C GLN A 100 -7.48 4.89 11.63
N PRO A 101 -7.48 5.48 10.42
CA PRO A 101 -6.23 5.83 9.75
C PRO A 101 -5.43 6.86 10.55
N LEU A 102 -4.11 6.77 10.49
CA LEU A 102 -3.19 7.71 11.12
C LEU A 102 -3.07 9.02 10.33
N GLY A 103 -3.10 8.94 8.99
CA GLY A 103 -2.96 10.11 8.13
C GLY A 103 -2.14 9.84 6.89
N VAL A 104 -1.00 10.52 6.79
CA VAL A 104 -0.02 10.34 5.71
C VAL A 104 1.11 9.45 6.21
N VAL A 105 1.33 8.33 5.54
CA VAL A 105 2.39 7.35 5.84
C VAL A 105 3.53 7.52 4.84
N LEU A 106 4.77 7.47 5.31
CA LEU A 106 5.96 7.40 4.47
C LEU A 106 6.52 5.97 4.51
N ILE A 107 6.67 5.36 3.34
CA ILE A 107 7.34 4.06 3.16
C ILE A 107 8.67 4.33 2.49
N ILE A 108 9.76 3.92 3.13
CA ILE A 108 11.11 3.98 2.56
C ILE A 108 11.53 2.55 2.22
N GLY A 109 11.59 2.26 0.92
CA GLY A 109 11.91 0.92 0.42
C GLY A 109 13.41 0.64 0.42
N ALA A 110 13.79 -0.60 0.72
CA ALA A 110 15.15 -1.10 0.50
C ALA A 110 15.30 -1.69 -0.92
N TRP A 111 16.53 -2.02 -1.31
CA TRP A 111 16.89 -2.41 -2.68
C TRP A 111 16.92 -3.93 -2.95
N ASN A 112 17.01 -4.76 -1.91
CA ASN A 112 17.24 -6.20 -2.07
C ASN A 112 15.99 -7.00 -2.48
N TYR A 113 14.81 -6.47 -2.16
CA TYR A 113 13.50 -6.93 -2.66
C TYR A 113 12.65 -5.69 -2.95
N PRO A 114 13.02 -4.92 -3.98
CA PRO A 114 12.60 -3.53 -4.14
C PRO A 114 11.10 -3.40 -4.41
N PHE A 115 10.46 -4.47 -4.88
CA PHE A 115 9.02 -4.51 -5.07
C PHE A 115 8.28 -4.91 -3.80
N VAL A 116 8.71 -5.98 -3.11
CA VAL A 116 8.05 -6.43 -1.86
C VAL A 116 8.16 -5.36 -0.77
N LEU A 117 9.36 -4.83 -0.54
CA LEU A 117 9.63 -3.91 0.56
C LEU A 117 9.05 -2.50 0.33
N THR A 118 8.44 -2.25 -0.83
CA THR A 118 7.66 -1.04 -1.09
C THR A 118 6.16 -1.34 -1.13
N ILE A 119 5.74 -2.36 -1.88
CA ILE A 119 4.33 -2.66 -2.13
C ILE A 119 3.66 -3.40 -0.96
N GLN A 120 4.35 -4.31 -0.28
CA GLN A 120 3.73 -5.03 0.84
C GLN A 120 3.35 -4.08 2.00
N PRO A 121 4.20 -3.14 2.43
CA PRO A 121 3.80 -2.12 3.40
C PRO A 121 2.73 -1.15 2.86
N LEU A 122 2.73 -0.86 1.54
CA LEU A 122 1.71 -0.03 0.90
C LEU A 122 0.32 -0.66 1.04
N ILE A 123 0.20 -1.96 0.82
CA ILE A 123 -1.07 -2.70 0.94
C ILE A 123 -1.69 -2.47 2.32
N GLY A 124 -0.92 -2.67 3.39
CA GLY A 124 -1.38 -2.43 4.76
C GLY A 124 -1.78 -0.97 5.01
N ALA A 125 -1.00 -0.02 4.49
CA ALA A 125 -1.29 1.41 4.64
C ALA A 125 -2.59 1.84 3.90
N ILE A 126 -2.83 1.32 2.69
CA ILE A 126 -4.09 1.50 1.94
C ILE A 126 -5.26 0.88 2.71
N ALA A 127 -5.10 -0.36 3.17
CA ALA A 127 -6.14 -1.10 3.89
C ALA A 127 -6.56 -0.35 5.18
N ALA A 128 -5.60 0.23 5.90
CA ALA A 128 -5.87 1.06 7.07
C ALA A 128 -6.52 2.43 6.74
N GLY A 129 -6.56 2.84 5.48
CA GLY A 129 -7.22 4.07 5.01
C GLY A 129 -6.33 5.32 4.98
N ASN A 130 -5.01 5.13 5.00
CA ASN A 130 -4.05 6.24 4.95
C ASN A 130 -3.84 6.74 3.52
N ALA A 131 -3.29 7.94 3.40
CA ALA A 131 -2.56 8.35 2.21
C ALA A 131 -1.09 7.95 2.38
N VAL A 132 -0.39 7.70 1.28
CA VAL A 132 0.94 7.08 1.30
C VAL A 132 1.89 7.76 0.32
N ILE A 133 3.08 8.07 0.82
CA ILE A 133 4.23 8.47 0.01
C ILE A 133 5.22 7.31 0.06
N ILE A 134 5.64 6.83 -1.10
CA ILE A 134 6.67 5.80 -1.19
C ILE A 134 7.94 6.45 -1.72
N LYS A 135 9.06 6.19 -1.04
CA LYS A 135 10.41 6.52 -1.48
C LYS A 135 11.14 5.20 -1.79
N PRO A 136 11.19 4.76 -3.06
CA PRO A 136 11.98 3.60 -3.45
C PRO A 136 13.49 3.85 -3.25
N SER A 137 14.25 2.78 -3.09
CA SER A 137 15.72 2.87 -3.04
C SER A 137 16.27 3.30 -4.40
N GLU A 138 17.21 4.25 -4.43
CA GLU A 138 17.90 4.59 -5.69
C GLU A 138 18.81 3.47 -6.20
N LEU A 139 19.19 2.51 -5.34
CA LEU A 139 20.05 1.38 -5.71
C LEU A 139 19.33 0.33 -6.58
N SER A 140 18.00 0.37 -6.65
CA SER A 140 17.17 -0.45 -7.56
C SER A 140 16.44 0.46 -8.55
N GLU A 141 17.23 1.07 -9.43
CA GLU A 141 16.80 2.17 -10.29
C GLU A 141 15.67 1.79 -11.25
N ASN A 142 15.71 0.58 -11.84
CA ASN A 142 14.69 0.14 -12.79
C ASN A 142 13.35 -0.06 -12.08
N THR A 143 13.38 -0.65 -10.87
CA THR A 143 12.21 -0.83 -10.03
C THR A 143 11.63 0.52 -9.58
N ALA A 144 12.48 1.46 -9.17
CA ALA A 144 12.03 2.81 -8.80
C ALA A 144 11.32 3.54 -9.96
N LYS A 145 11.85 3.41 -11.19
CA LYS A 145 11.25 3.99 -12.40
C LYS A 145 9.91 3.35 -12.77
N ILE A 146 9.83 2.01 -12.75
CA ILE A 146 8.59 1.32 -13.13
C ILE A 146 7.48 1.60 -12.12
N LEU A 147 7.79 1.65 -10.81
CA LEU A 147 6.83 2.04 -9.78
C LEU A 147 6.30 3.46 -10.01
N ALA A 148 7.18 4.43 -10.23
CA ALA A 148 6.79 5.82 -10.51
C ALA A 148 5.91 5.95 -11.77
N LYS A 149 6.14 5.10 -12.78
CA LYS A 149 5.37 5.07 -14.01
C LYS A 149 4.00 4.42 -13.83
N LEU A 150 3.92 3.28 -13.14
CA LEU A 150 2.72 2.45 -13.08
C LEU A 150 1.71 2.93 -12.03
N LEU A 151 2.16 3.30 -10.83
CA LEU A 151 1.25 3.64 -9.72
C LEU A 151 0.16 4.66 -10.09
N PRO A 152 0.48 5.79 -10.77
CA PRO A 152 -0.52 6.79 -11.15
C PRO A 152 -1.55 6.30 -12.19
N GLN A 153 -1.30 5.19 -12.88
CA GLN A 153 -2.22 4.62 -13.87
C GLN A 153 -3.31 3.76 -13.22
N TYR A 154 -3.10 3.31 -11.98
CA TYR A 154 -3.99 2.36 -11.30
C TYR A 154 -4.57 2.93 -10.01
N LEU A 155 -3.77 3.64 -9.22
CA LEU A 155 -4.18 4.18 -7.93
C LEU A 155 -4.54 5.67 -8.00
N ASP A 156 -5.22 6.14 -6.97
CA ASP A 156 -5.50 7.57 -6.77
C ASP A 156 -4.20 8.38 -6.73
N GLN A 157 -4.08 9.32 -7.67
CA GLN A 157 -2.84 10.03 -7.99
C GLN A 157 -2.42 11.09 -6.96
N ASP A 158 -3.30 11.45 -6.01
CA ASP A 158 -2.91 12.34 -4.91
C ASP A 158 -2.81 11.61 -3.57
N LEU A 159 -3.48 10.47 -3.39
CA LEU A 159 -3.37 9.70 -2.16
C LEU A 159 -2.12 8.81 -2.12
N TYR A 160 -1.69 8.27 -3.25
CA TYR A 160 -0.63 7.25 -3.30
C TYR A 160 0.43 7.65 -4.33
N ILE A 161 1.53 8.25 -3.85
CA ILE A 161 2.54 8.84 -4.73
C ILE A 161 3.91 8.21 -4.54
N ILE A 162 4.71 8.27 -5.60
CA ILE A 162 6.13 7.94 -5.58
C ILE A 162 6.95 9.23 -5.53
N ILE A 163 7.97 9.25 -4.67
CA ILE A 163 9.03 10.26 -4.69
C ILE A 163 10.35 9.50 -4.84
N ASN A 164 10.98 9.59 -6.02
CA ASN A 164 12.33 9.07 -6.24
C ASN A 164 13.38 10.09 -5.77
N GLY A 165 14.59 9.60 -5.44
CA GLY A 165 15.72 10.41 -5.00
C GLY A 165 16.73 9.55 -4.24
N GLY A 166 17.87 10.14 -3.85
CA GLY A 166 18.89 9.60 -2.96
C GLY A 166 19.41 10.67 -2.02
#